data_AF-A0A067TWC7-F1
#
_entry.id   AF-A0A067TWC7-F1
#
_cell.length_a   1.000
_cell.length_b   1.000
_cell.length_c   1.000
_cell.angle_alpha   90.00
_cell.angle_beta   90.00
_cell.angle_gamma   90.00
#
_symmetry.space_group_name_H-M   'P 1'
#
loop_
_entity.id
_entity.type
_entity.pdbx_description
1 polymer ?
#
loop_
_entity_poly.entity_id
_entity_poly.type
_entity_poly.pdbx_seq_one_letter_code
_entity_poly.pdbx_strand_id
1 'polypeptide(L)'
;MNVLCPFCDAFHWFDERVSSSKVGHPEFEACCAHGKVILSSFEVPPPALYNLFTAHTPQAKEFRQNIVQYNAALAFTSLGINIDRSVIGGGPPVFRIYGELKHLSGSLLPEQSVCPSYSQLYVYDPQAVYQYCVSRNGNLLLNTMAILQRTTLLDNNEYAPVFQHAYEVIHMYDAPNYTVRLCVLPGNDPQRYNLPMADEVAAILPGENTFQGDYRDIVLHFRPQYYHDVQDNCDHVRLFHINKGHSAYAPLHYVLLFP
;
A
#
# COMPACT_ATOMS: atom_id res chain seq x y z
N MET A 1 7.72 -25.68 -7.42
CA MET A 1 8.87 -25.65 -6.50
C MET A 1 8.82 -26.91 -5.65
N ASN A 2 9.94 -27.60 -5.51
CA ASN A 2 10.01 -28.94 -4.92
C ASN A 2 11.21 -29.15 -3.99
N VAL A 3 12.05 -28.14 -3.79
CA VAL A 3 13.27 -28.21 -2.97
C VAL A 3 13.37 -26.97 -2.09
N LEU A 4 13.82 -27.13 -0.85
CA LEU A 4 14.05 -26.04 0.09
C LEU A 4 15.50 -25.56 -0.01
N CYS A 5 15.70 -24.25 0.05
CA CYS A 5 17.02 -23.67 0.23
C CYS A 5 17.57 -24.05 1.62
N PRO A 6 18.79 -24.58 1.73
CA PRO A 6 19.35 -25.04 3.01
C PRO A 6 19.67 -23.91 3.99
N PHE A 7 19.63 -22.65 3.55
CA PHE A 7 20.01 -21.49 4.36
C PHE A 7 18.80 -20.67 4.86
N CYS A 8 17.69 -20.67 4.12
CA CYS A 8 16.56 -19.78 4.40
C CYS A 8 15.17 -20.42 4.17
N ASP A 9 15.12 -21.73 3.91
CA ASP A 9 13.90 -22.51 3.70
C ASP A 9 12.97 -22.00 2.57
N ALA A 10 13.49 -21.16 1.67
CA ALA A 10 12.75 -20.72 0.50
C ALA A 10 12.53 -21.90 -0.47
N PHE A 11 11.33 -22.01 -1.01
CA PHE A 11 10.98 -23.03 -2.00
C PHE A 11 11.52 -22.65 -3.38
N HIS A 12 12.23 -23.59 -4.01
CA HIS A 12 12.79 -23.46 -5.35
C HIS A 12 12.46 -24.66 -6.23
N TRP A 13 12.60 -24.48 -7.54
CA TRP A 13 12.75 -25.62 -8.45
C TRP A 13 14.18 -26.12 -8.37
N PHE A 14 14.38 -27.44 -8.37
CA PHE A 14 15.73 -28.01 -8.27
C PHE A 14 16.71 -27.47 -9.34
N ASP A 15 16.21 -27.18 -10.55
CA ASP A 15 17.03 -26.65 -11.65
C ASP A 15 17.44 -25.18 -11.49
N GLU A 16 16.85 -24.45 -10.55
CA GLU A 16 17.27 -23.08 -10.18
C GLU A 16 18.53 -23.06 -9.31
N ARG A 17 19.00 -24.24 -8.87
CA ARG A 17 20.24 -24.33 -8.09
C ARG A 17 21.42 -23.80 -8.90
N VAL A 18 22.41 -23.27 -8.21
CA VAL A 18 23.65 -22.85 -8.86
C VAL A 18 24.37 -24.06 -9.43
N SER A 19 24.92 -23.92 -10.63
CA SER A 19 25.51 -25.01 -11.41
C SER A 19 26.66 -25.72 -10.66
N SER A 20 27.38 -24.97 -9.82
CA SER A 20 28.49 -25.45 -8.99
C SER A 20 28.04 -26.15 -7.70
N SER A 21 26.76 -26.06 -7.33
CA SER A 21 26.24 -26.69 -6.12
C SER A 21 26.12 -28.20 -6.28
N LYS A 22 26.25 -28.92 -5.16
CA LYS A 22 26.13 -30.38 -5.14
C LYS A 22 24.67 -30.79 -5.29
N VAL A 23 24.41 -31.88 -6.02
CA VAL A 23 23.05 -32.43 -6.18
C VAL A 23 22.38 -32.72 -4.83
N GLY A 24 23.13 -33.23 -3.85
CA GLY A 24 22.62 -33.51 -2.50
C GLY A 24 22.58 -32.30 -1.57
N HIS A 25 23.09 -31.14 -1.99
CA HIS A 25 23.09 -29.91 -1.21
C HIS A 25 22.91 -28.72 -2.17
N PRO A 26 21.73 -28.59 -2.79
CA PRO A 26 21.49 -27.55 -3.79
C PRO A 26 21.51 -26.19 -3.12
N GLU A 27 22.26 -25.27 -3.71
CA GLU A 27 22.40 -23.88 -3.24
C GLU A 27 21.74 -22.93 -4.23
N PHE A 28 21.17 -21.84 -3.72
CA PHE A 28 20.40 -20.90 -4.50
C PHE A 28 20.90 -19.48 -4.28
N GLU A 29 21.09 -18.74 -5.38
CA GLU A 29 21.48 -17.33 -5.34
C GLU A 29 20.27 -16.41 -5.16
N ALA A 30 19.12 -16.80 -5.74
CA ALA A 30 17.94 -15.95 -5.88
C ALA A 30 17.25 -15.56 -4.56
N CYS A 31 17.38 -16.36 -3.49
CA CYS A 31 16.75 -16.07 -2.21
C CYS A 31 17.68 -15.34 -1.24
N CYS A 32 18.74 -15.99 -0.77
CA CYS A 32 19.63 -15.49 0.28
C CYS A 32 21.08 -15.31 -0.19
N ALA A 33 21.32 -15.31 -1.51
CA ALA A 33 22.65 -15.22 -2.10
C ALA A 33 23.65 -16.23 -1.50
N HIS A 34 23.27 -17.51 -1.40
CA HIS A 34 24.07 -18.58 -0.75
C HIS A 34 24.26 -18.38 0.77
N GLY A 35 23.22 -17.93 1.47
CA GLY A 35 23.27 -17.66 2.91
C GLY A 35 24.06 -16.39 3.29
N LYS A 36 24.47 -15.57 2.32
CA LYS A 36 25.11 -14.27 2.58
C LYS A 36 24.14 -13.22 3.10
N VAL A 37 22.86 -13.36 2.77
CA VAL A 37 21.79 -12.48 3.23
C VAL A 37 20.95 -13.25 4.24
N ILE A 38 20.88 -12.75 5.47
CA ILE A 38 19.96 -13.25 6.48
C ILE A 38 18.61 -12.60 6.17
N LEU A 39 17.66 -13.40 5.69
CA LEU A 39 16.28 -12.97 5.51
C LEU A 39 15.53 -13.16 6.82
N SER A 40 14.84 -12.13 7.29
CA SER A 40 13.89 -12.26 8.38
C SER A 40 12.80 -13.26 7.99
N SER A 41 12.36 -14.08 8.94
CA SER A 41 11.20 -14.96 8.71
C SER A 41 9.98 -14.10 8.40
N PHE A 42 9.12 -14.58 7.50
CA PHE A 42 7.82 -13.97 7.30
C PHE A 42 7.02 -14.02 8.60
N GLU A 43 6.44 -12.89 8.99
CA GLU A 43 5.50 -12.85 10.09
C GLU A 43 4.22 -13.61 9.69
N VAL A 44 3.65 -14.32 10.65
CA VAL A 44 2.40 -15.03 10.42
C VAL A 44 1.31 -13.97 10.31
N PRO A 45 0.55 -13.92 9.20
CA PRO A 45 -0.50 -12.93 9.06
C PRO A 45 -1.55 -13.12 10.16
N PRO A 46 -2.26 -12.06 10.55
CA PRO A 46 -3.27 -12.15 11.59
C PRO A 46 -4.26 -13.30 11.35
N PRO A 47 -4.70 -14.05 12.39
CA PRO A 47 -5.44 -15.30 12.21
C PRO A 47 -6.69 -15.18 11.32
N ALA A 48 -7.42 -14.07 11.41
CA ALA A 48 -8.59 -13.83 10.59
C ALA A 48 -8.24 -13.70 9.09
N LEU A 49 -7.17 -12.98 8.78
CA LEU A 49 -6.65 -12.83 7.43
C LEU A 49 -6.07 -14.16 6.90
N TYR A 50 -5.31 -14.88 7.73
CA TYR A 50 -4.79 -16.21 7.39
C TYR A 50 -5.90 -17.19 7.01
N ASN A 51 -7.01 -17.19 7.76
CA ASN A 51 -8.17 -18.04 7.48
C ASN A 51 -8.84 -17.67 6.14
N LEU A 52 -8.93 -16.37 5.81
CA LEU A 52 -9.43 -15.94 4.50
C LEU A 52 -8.51 -16.42 3.34
N PHE A 53 -7.20 -16.46 3.56
CA PHE A 53 -6.25 -16.98 2.57
C PHE A 53 -6.29 -18.50 2.41
N THR A 54 -6.49 -19.27 3.49
CA THR A 54 -6.24 -20.72 3.48
C THR A 54 -7.49 -21.58 3.57
N ALA A 55 -8.57 -21.09 4.18
CA ALA A 55 -9.75 -21.90 4.40
C ALA A 55 -10.50 -22.23 3.09
N HIS A 56 -11.23 -23.35 3.10
CA HIS A 56 -12.05 -23.80 1.98
C HIS A 56 -13.52 -23.41 2.09
N THR A 57 -13.85 -22.45 2.97
CA THR A 57 -15.22 -21.92 3.12
C THR A 57 -15.64 -21.10 1.90
N PRO A 58 -16.95 -20.93 1.65
CA PRO A 58 -17.45 -20.05 0.58
C PRO A 58 -16.92 -18.62 0.70
N GLN A 59 -16.87 -18.08 1.93
CA GLN A 59 -16.34 -16.75 2.20
C GLN A 59 -14.87 -16.60 1.82
N ALA A 60 -14.02 -17.56 2.20
CA ALA A 60 -12.59 -17.52 1.89
C ALA A 60 -12.34 -17.68 0.37
N LYS A 61 -13.17 -18.47 -0.33
CA LYS A 61 -13.11 -18.59 -1.79
C LYS A 61 -13.48 -17.27 -2.49
N GLU A 62 -14.56 -16.63 -2.06
CA GLU A 62 -14.98 -15.33 -2.59
C GLU A 62 -13.92 -14.25 -2.33
N PHE A 63 -13.40 -14.18 -1.11
CA PHE A 63 -12.31 -13.26 -0.76
C PHE A 63 -11.12 -13.41 -1.72
N ARG A 64 -10.65 -14.64 -1.96
CA ARG A 64 -9.52 -14.88 -2.87
C ARG A 64 -9.84 -14.52 -4.32
N GLN A 65 -11.07 -14.71 -4.76
CA GLN A 65 -11.52 -14.30 -6.10
C GLN A 65 -11.51 -12.77 -6.26
N ASN A 66 -11.83 -12.03 -5.19
CA ASN A 66 -11.95 -10.57 -5.21
C ASN A 66 -10.84 -9.84 -4.44
N ILE A 67 -9.72 -10.52 -4.14
CA ILE A 67 -8.68 -10.00 -3.23
C ILE A 67 -8.10 -8.65 -3.67
N VAL A 68 -7.96 -8.44 -4.99
CA VAL A 68 -7.47 -7.18 -5.55
C VAL A 68 -8.43 -6.03 -5.23
N GLN A 69 -9.74 -6.27 -5.30
CA GLN A 69 -10.75 -5.27 -4.98
C GLN A 69 -10.78 -4.99 -3.47
N TYR A 70 -10.65 -6.01 -2.63
CA TYR A 70 -10.52 -5.83 -1.19
C TYR A 70 -9.28 -5.01 -0.82
N ASN A 71 -8.13 -5.32 -1.41
CA ASN A 71 -6.90 -4.55 -1.19
C ASN A 71 -7.06 -3.10 -1.66
N ALA A 72 -7.61 -2.88 -2.86
CA ALA A 72 -7.83 -1.54 -3.39
C ALA A 72 -8.82 -0.72 -2.53
N ALA A 73 -9.84 -1.36 -1.96
CA ALA A 73 -10.80 -0.72 -1.06
C ALA A 73 -10.17 -0.30 0.28
N LEU A 74 -9.06 -0.94 0.67
CA LEU A 74 -8.34 -0.72 1.92
C LEU A 74 -6.96 -0.11 1.70
N ALA A 75 -6.64 0.40 0.51
CA ALA A 75 -5.36 1.04 0.22
C ALA A 75 -5.39 2.52 0.63
N PHE A 76 -4.29 3.04 1.18
CA PHE A 76 -4.14 4.46 1.47
C PHE A 76 -3.84 5.29 0.22
N THR A 77 -3.35 4.63 -0.83
CA THR A 77 -2.82 5.28 -2.02
C THR A 77 -3.45 4.71 -3.28
N SER A 78 -3.69 5.61 -4.22
CA SER A 78 -4.20 5.25 -5.55
C SER A 78 -3.06 4.86 -6.48
N LEU A 79 -3.37 4.04 -7.48
CA LEU A 79 -2.42 3.67 -8.51
C LEU A 79 -2.49 4.68 -9.66
N GLY A 80 -1.43 5.47 -9.83
CA GLY A 80 -1.24 6.36 -10.97
C GLY A 80 -0.62 5.60 -12.14
N ILE A 81 -1.45 5.11 -13.04
CA ILE A 81 -1.03 4.44 -14.28
C ILE A 81 -1.77 5.00 -15.48
N ASN A 82 -1.07 5.15 -16.61
CA ASN A 82 -1.72 5.44 -17.88
C ASN A 82 -1.99 4.11 -18.60
N ILE A 83 -3.24 3.66 -18.53
CA ILE A 83 -3.65 2.38 -19.11
C ILE A 83 -3.91 2.56 -20.60
N ASP A 84 -3.10 1.88 -21.40
CA ASP A 84 -3.41 1.67 -22.79
C ASP A 84 -4.41 0.52 -22.94
N ARG A 85 -5.64 0.90 -23.24
CA ARG A 85 -6.75 -0.04 -23.45
C ARG A 85 -6.78 -0.64 -24.86
N SER A 86 -5.93 -0.18 -25.78
CA SER A 86 -5.90 -0.71 -27.16
C SER A 86 -5.49 -2.20 -27.23
N VAL A 87 -4.88 -2.71 -26.15
CA VAL A 87 -4.36 -4.08 -26.05
C VAL A 87 -5.36 -5.03 -25.40
N ILE A 88 -6.53 -4.54 -24.95
CA ILE A 88 -7.57 -5.36 -24.33
C ILE A 88 -8.32 -6.11 -25.43
N GLY A 89 -7.93 -7.37 -25.67
CA GLY A 89 -8.56 -8.29 -26.62
C GLY A 89 -9.23 -9.50 -25.93
N GLY A 90 -9.65 -10.49 -26.73
CA GLY A 90 -10.36 -11.70 -26.24
C GLY A 90 -9.49 -12.78 -25.56
N GLY A 91 -8.24 -12.46 -25.19
CA GLY A 91 -7.32 -13.36 -24.49
C GLY A 91 -7.32 -13.17 -22.97
N PRO A 92 -6.36 -13.77 -22.23
CA PRO A 92 -6.15 -13.48 -20.82
C PRO A 92 -6.04 -11.96 -20.59
N PRO A 93 -6.52 -11.42 -19.45
CA PRO A 93 -6.58 -9.99 -19.23
C PRO A 93 -5.17 -9.39 -19.18
N VAL A 94 -4.73 -8.82 -20.30
CA VAL A 94 -3.52 -8.02 -20.42
C VAL A 94 -3.92 -6.56 -20.53
N PHE A 95 -3.26 -5.73 -19.74
CA PHE A 95 -3.31 -4.29 -19.89
C PHE A 95 -1.87 -3.78 -20.05
N ARG A 96 -1.67 -2.82 -20.95
CA ARG A 96 -0.37 -2.18 -21.12
C ARG A 96 -0.38 -0.87 -20.35
N ILE A 97 0.70 -0.62 -19.64
CA ILE A 97 0.94 0.67 -18.99
C ILE A 97 1.91 1.44 -19.87
N TYR A 98 1.59 2.70 -20.15
CA TYR A 98 2.57 3.65 -20.67
C TYR A 98 3.15 4.49 -19.54
N GLY A 99 4.48 4.61 -19.51
CA GLY A 99 5.19 5.40 -18.53
C GLY A 99 5.54 4.62 -17.25
N GLU A 100 5.58 5.32 -16.12
CA GLU A 100 5.98 4.76 -14.82
C GLU A 100 4.76 4.45 -13.95
N LEU A 101 4.83 3.33 -13.21
CA LEU A 101 3.87 2.99 -12.16
C LEU A 101 4.12 3.85 -10.93
N LYS A 102 3.12 4.64 -10.54
CA LYS A 102 3.21 5.57 -9.41
C LYS A 102 2.17 5.23 -8.35
N HIS A 103 2.54 5.31 -7.08
CA HIS A 103 1.56 5.39 -6.01
C HIS A 103 1.29 6.86 -5.74
N LEU A 104 0.02 7.23 -5.71
CA LEU A 104 -0.44 8.60 -5.61
C LEU A 104 -1.22 8.78 -4.31
N SER A 105 -0.79 9.76 -3.52
CA SER A 105 -1.50 10.23 -2.32
C SER A 105 -2.30 11.49 -2.65
N GLY A 106 -3.51 11.59 -2.09
CA GLY A 106 -4.40 12.74 -2.23
C GLY A 106 -4.59 13.50 -0.92
N SER A 107 -5.56 14.41 -0.91
CA SER A 107 -5.99 15.10 0.31
C SER A 107 -6.67 14.16 1.29
N LEU A 108 -6.62 14.51 2.58
CA LEU A 108 -7.25 13.77 3.68
C LEU A 108 -8.76 13.96 3.75
N LEU A 109 -9.30 15.05 3.19
CA LEU A 109 -10.73 15.22 2.98
C LEU A 109 -11.12 15.04 1.51
N PRO A 110 -12.30 14.45 1.25
CA PRO A 110 -12.89 14.42 -0.08
C PRO A 110 -13.33 15.82 -0.51
N GLU A 111 -13.56 15.94 -1.82
CA GLU A 111 -14.29 17.08 -2.38
C GLU A 111 -15.74 17.12 -1.87
N GLN A 112 -16.35 18.30 -1.93
CA GLN A 112 -17.77 18.43 -1.59
C GLN A 112 -18.61 17.50 -2.48
N SER A 113 -19.50 16.74 -1.84
CA SER A 113 -20.39 15.79 -2.52
C SER A 113 -19.71 14.59 -3.19
N VAL A 114 -18.41 14.38 -2.98
CA VAL A 114 -17.69 13.19 -3.45
C VAL A 114 -17.54 12.19 -2.30
N CYS A 115 -17.74 10.90 -2.60
CA CYS A 115 -17.52 9.85 -1.60
C CYS A 115 -16.03 9.73 -1.26
N PRO A 116 -15.67 9.62 0.04
CA PRO A 116 -14.30 9.37 0.46
C PRO A 116 -13.67 8.15 -0.23
N SER A 117 -12.37 8.23 -0.50
CA SER A 117 -11.60 7.12 -1.03
C SER A 117 -10.16 7.11 -0.52
N TYR A 118 -9.54 5.94 -0.53
CA TYR A 118 -8.16 5.72 -0.12
C TYR A 118 -7.86 6.28 1.28
N SER A 119 -6.80 7.07 1.45
CA SER A 119 -6.39 7.71 2.71
C SER A 119 -7.49 8.48 3.44
N GLN A 120 -8.51 8.95 2.71
CA GLN A 120 -9.64 9.67 3.30
C GLN A 120 -10.48 8.77 4.19
N LEU A 121 -10.57 7.47 3.87
CA LEU A 121 -11.36 6.53 4.65
C LEU A 121 -10.86 6.46 6.10
N TYR A 122 -9.55 6.50 6.35
CA TYR A 122 -9.00 6.33 7.70
C TYR A 122 -9.23 7.53 8.63
N VAL A 123 -9.61 8.66 8.06
CA VAL A 123 -9.94 9.89 8.79
C VAL A 123 -11.39 9.87 9.29
N TYR A 124 -12.26 9.11 8.63
CA TYR A 124 -13.67 9.00 9.02
C TYR A 124 -13.87 7.91 10.07
N ASP A 125 -14.96 8.03 10.83
CA ASP A 125 -15.47 6.99 11.72
C ASP A 125 -15.50 5.64 10.96
N PRO A 126 -14.96 4.53 11.54
CA PRO A 126 -15.03 3.19 10.97
C PRO A 126 -16.41 2.82 10.40
N GLN A 127 -17.49 3.30 11.02
CA GLN A 127 -18.85 3.03 10.55
C GLN A 127 -19.20 3.77 9.24
N ALA A 128 -18.68 4.97 9.03
CA ALA A 128 -18.85 5.72 7.79
C ALA A 128 -18.03 5.11 6.65
N VAL A 129 -16.79 4.68 6.94
CA VAL A 129 -15.92 3.95 5.99
C VAL A 129 -16.61 2.73 5.43
N TYR A 130 -17.20 1.92 6.32
CA TYR A 130 -17.97 0.75 5.95
C TYR A 130 -19.08 1.06 4.94
N GLN A 131 -19.85 2.14 5.15
CA GLN A 131 -20.91 2.54 4.22
C GLN A 131 -20.36 2.93 2.85
N TYR A 132 -19.24 3.64 2.80
CA TYR A 132 -18.60 4.04 1.54
C TYR A 132 -17.99 2.84 0.78
N CYS A 133 -17.35 1.90 1.49
CA CYS A 133 -16.81 0.70 0.87
C CYS A 133 -17.93 -0.16 0.25
N VAL A 134 -19.06 -0.28 0.93
CA VAL A 134 -20.21 -1.08 0.47
C VAL A 134 -20.90 -0.45 -0.74
N SER A 135 -21.08 0.87 -0.75
CA SER A 135 -21.69 1.55 -1.89
C SER A 135 -20.83 1.44 -3.16
N ARG A 136 -19.50 1.43 -3.00
CA ARG A 136 -18.55 1.35 -4.12
C ARG A 136 -18.25 -0.07 -4.58
N ASN A 137 -18.35 -1.06 -3.69
CA ASN A 137 -17.97 -2.45 -3.95
C ASN A 137 -19.10 -3.43 -3.61
N GLY A 138 -20.28 -3.23 -4.22
CA GLY A 138 -21.49 -4.00 -3.89
C GLY A 138 -21.41 -5.51 -4.15
N ASN A 139 -20.38 -5.98 -4.87
CA ASN A 139 -20.09 -7.40 -5.08
C ASN A 139 -19.27 -8.05 -3.96
N LEU A 140 -18.65 -7.26 -3.07
CA LEU A 140 -17.82 -7.78 -1.99
C LEU A 140 -18.66 -8.18 -0.79
N LEU A 141 -18.29 -9.30 -0.16
CA LEU A 141 -18.92 -9.71 1.10
C LEU A 141 -18.64 -8.72 2.22
N LEU A 142 -19.74 -8.27 2.81
CA LEU A 142 -19.82 -7.29 3.88
C LEU A 142 -19.04 -7.69 5.14
N ASN A 143 -19.27 -8.91 5.62
CA ASN A 143 -18.58 -9.44 6.79
C ASN A 143 -17.07 -9.59 6.54
N THR A 144 -16.66 -9.94 5.33
CA THR A 144 -15.24 -10.02 4.97
C THR A 144 -14.61 -8.63 5.02
N MET A 145 -15.26 -7.60 4.47
CA MET A 145 -14.76 -6.23 4.55
C MET A 145 -14.59 -5.76 6.00
N ALA A 146 -15.57 -6.02 6.85
CA ALA A 146 -15.50 -5.67 8.27
C ALA A 146 -14.36 -6.38 9.00
N ILE A 147 -14.15 -7.68 8.73
CA ILE A 147 -13.02 -8.45 9.26
C ILE A 147 -11.69 -7.82 8.81
N LEU A 148 -11.54 -7.53 7.52
CA LEU A 148 -10.31 -6.97 6.98
C LEU A 148 -10.03 -5.57 7.52
N GLN A 149 -11.04 -4.70 7.62
CA GLN A 149 -10.89 -3.37 8.21
C GLN A 149 -10.41 -3.46 9.66
N ARG A 150 -11.00 -4.35 10.46
CA ARG A 150 -10.59 -4.54 11.85
C ARG A 150 -9.16 -5.08 11.93
N THR A 151 -8.91 -6.18 11.24
CA THR A 151 -7.66 -6.93 11.36
C THR A 151 -6.48 -6.20 10.74
N THR A 152 -6.62 -5.63 9.55
CA THR A 152 -5.51 -4.90 8.93
C THR A 152 -5.43 -3.51 9.54
N LEU A 153 -6.47 -2.69 9.43
CA LEU A 153 -6.33 -1.26 9.73
C LEU A 153 -6.26 -0.90 11.20
N LEU A 154 -7.02 -1.57 12.06
CA LEU A 154 -7.15 -1.18 13.47
C LEU A 154 -6.18 -1.91 14.38
N ASP A 155 -5.93 -3.19 14.09
CA ASP A 155 -5.18 -4.05 15.00
C ASP A 155 -3.70 -4.24 14.60
N ASN A 156 -3.32 -4.07 13.33
CA ASN A 156 -1.96 -4.38 12.85
C ASN A 156 -1.30 -3.27 12.01
N ASN A 157 -2.05 -2.32 11.45
CA ASN A 157 -1.49 -1.32 10.56
C ASN A 157 -0.81 -0.15 11.29
N GLU A 158 0.49 0.03 11.07
CA GLU A 158 1.26 1.12 11.68
C GLU A 158 0.98 2.50 11.08
N TYR A 159 0.45 2.57 9.85
CA TYR A 159 0.25 3.84 9.14
C TYR A 159 -1.11 4.48 9.44
N ALA A 160 -2.14 3.70 9.76
CA ALA A 160 -3.48 4.20 10.04
C ALA A 160 -3.48 5.28 11.14
N PRO A 161 -2.82 5.06 12.30
CA PRO A 161 -2.74 6.09 13.35
C PRO A 161 -1.99 7.35 12.89
N VAL A 162 -1.00 7.22 12.01
CA VAL A 162 -0.22 8.36 11.51
C VAL A 162 -1.06 9.25 10.60
N PHE A 163 -1.86 8.66 9.71
CA PHE A 163 -2.81 9.41 8.87
C PHE A 163 -3.91 10.06 9.70
N GLN A 164 -4.39 9.40 10.75
CA GLN A 164 -5.35 9.97 11.70
C GLN A 164 -4.74 11.16 12.45
N HIS A 165 -3.53 11.01 12.97
CA HIS A 165 -2.86 12.09 13.68
C HIS A 165 -2.52 13.27 12.75
N ALA A 166 -2.10 13.00 11.52
CA ALA A 166 -1.90 14.02 10.49
C ALA A 166 -3.18 14.82 10.24
N TYR A 167 -4.33 14.15 10.17
CA TYR A 167 -5.62 14.81 10.07
C TYR A 167 -5.92 15.70 11.29
N GLU A 168 -5.74 15.20 12.51
CA GLU A 168 -5.95 15.97 13.75
C GLU A 168 -5.10 17.23 13.78
N VAL A 169 -3.80 17.11 13.49
CA VAL A 169 -2.86 18.24 13.46
C VAL A 169 -3.33 19.28 12.44
N ILE A 170 -3.62 18.86 11.21
CA ILE A 170 -4.09 19.79 10.17
C ILE A 170 -5.41 20.47 10.58
N HIS A 171 -6.33 19.72 11.19
CA HIS A 171 -7.63 20.24 11.61
C HIS A 171 -7.50 21.25 12.76
N MET A 172 -6.57 21.04 13.71
CA MET A 172 -6.33 21.96 14.82
C MET A 172 -5.89 23.36 14.37
N TYR A 173 -5.12 23.44 13.27
CA TYR A 173 -4.55 24.71 12.83
C TYR A 173 -5.41 25.47 11.78
N ASP A 174 -6.48 24.85 11.24
CA ASP A 174 -7.44 25.38 10.24
C ASP A 174 -6.86 26.36 9.20
N ALA A 175 -5.60 26.12 8.81
CA ALA A 175 -4.85 27.04 7.97
C ALA A 175 -4.92 26.55 6.50
N PRO A 176 -5.33 27.40 5.55
CA PRO A 176 -5.53 27.00 4.15
C PRO A 176 -4.28 26.47 3.44
N ASN A 177 -3.08 26.75 3.99
CA ASN A 177 -1.78 26.40 3.41
C ASN A 177 -0.98 25.39 4.26
N TYR A 178 -1.58 24.75 5.27
CA TYR A 178 -0.86 23.77 6.06
C TYR A 178 -0.75 22.43 5.33
N THR A 179 0.48 21.93 5.27
CA THR A 179 0.82 20.61 4.73
C THR A 179 1.45 19.80 5.85
N VAL A 180 1.07 18.53 5.95
CA VAL A 180 1.75 17.57 6.84
C VAL A 180 2.59 16.68 5.96
N ARG A 181 3.86 16.59 6.32
CA ARG A 181 4.79 15.65 5.70
C ARG A 181 4.95 14.47 6.63
N LEU A 182 4.90 13.26 6.09
CA LEU A 182 5.42 12.07 6.76
C LEU A 182 6.85 11.90 6.28
N CYS A 183 7.81 12.10 7.18
CA CYS A 183 9.25 11.99 6.90
C CYS A 183 9.84 10.80 7.65
N VAL A 184 10.68 10.03 6.97
CA VAL A 184 11.53 9.02 7.63
C VAL A 184 12.64 9.72 8.40
N LEU A 185 12.72 9.52 9.72
CA LEU A 185 13.67 10.22 10.58
C LEU A 185 15.13 9.74 10.33
N PRO A 186 16.10 10.67 10.17
CA PRO A 186 17.51 10.31 10.00
C PRO A 186 18.12 9.81 11.33
N GLY A 187 18.61 8.58 11.35
CA GLY A 187 19.22 7.94 12.52
C GLY A 187 18.85 6.45 12.65
N ASN A 188 17.71 6.09 12.07
CA ASN A 188 17.30 4.70 11.87
C ASN A 188 17.95 4.12 10.61
N ASP A 189 18.29 2.84 10.67
CA ASP A 189 19.21 2.17 9.73
C ASP A 189 18.85 2.51 8.27
N PRO A 190 19.71 3.24 7.53
CA PRO A 190 19.40 3.77 6.19
C PRO A 190 19.32 2.67 5.11
N GLN A 191 19.28 1.40 5.50
CA GLN A 191 19.18 0.28 4.59
C GLN A 191 17.87 0.29 3.82
N ARG A 192 18.03 0.08 2.51
CA ARG A 192 17.02 0.26 1.47
C ARG A 192 15.83 -0.71 1.55
N TYR A 193 15.85 -1.67 2.47
CA TYR A 193 14.95 -2.82 2.51
C TYR A 193 14.41 -3.15 3.92
N ASN A 194 14.60 -2.27 4.90
CA ASN A 194 14.03 -2.51 6.24
C ASN A 194 12.50 -2.43 6.19
N LEU A 195 11.84 -3.32 6.93
CA LEU A 195 10.42 -3.18 7.21
C LEU A 195 10.23 -1.89 8.01
N PRO A 196 9.16 -1.11 7.73
CA PRO A 196 8.87 0.06 8.55
C PRO A 196 8.63 -0.35 10.00
N MET A 197 9.23 0.38 10.95
CA MET A 197 8.82 0.33 12.37
C MET A 197 8.21 1.68 12.75
N ALA A 198 7.15 1.67 13.56
CA ALA A 198 6.36 2.85 13.93
C ALA A 198 7.19 4.08 14.42
N ASP A 199 8.34 3.87 15.03
CA ASP A 199 9.29 4.89 15.50
C ASP A 199 10.19 5.48 14.39
N GLU A 200 10.30 4.82 13.23
CA GLU A 200 10.90 5.34 12.00
C GLU A 200 9.87 5.96 11.03
N VAL A 201 8.57 5.78 11.29
CA VAL A 201 7.53 5.87 10.25
C VAL A 201 7.12 7.29 9.85
N ALA A 202 7.15 8.29 10.72
CA ALA A 202 6.88 9.67 10.32
C ALA A 202 7.16 10.69 11.44
N ALA A 203 7.86 11.78 11.11
CA ALA A 203 7.65 13.05 11.82
C ALA A 203 6.66 13.93 11.05
N ILE A 204 5.64 14.45 11.74
CA ILE A 204 4.68 15.40 11.17
C ILE A 204 5.27 16.81 11.25
N LEU A 205 5.68 17.33 10.10
CA LEU A 205 6.22 18.68 9.99
C LEU A 205 5.22 19.63 9.31
N PRO A 206 4.73 20.67 10.02
CA PRO A 206 3.91 21.71 9.41
C PRO A 206 4.75 22.69 8.58
N GLY A 207 4.27 23.09 7.40
CA GLY A 207 4.89 24.16 6.62
C GLY A 207 4.25 24.43 5.27
N GLU A 208 4.59 25.57 4.66
CA GLU A 208 4.26 25.89 3.27
C GLU A 208 5.14 25.05 2.31
N ASN A 209 4.64 24.75 1.11
CA ASN A 209 5.26 23.94 0.05
C ASN A 209 6.62 24.48 -0.50
N THR A 210 7.34 25.30 0.26
CA THR A 210 8.61 25.95 -0.12
C THR A 210 9.83 25.04 -0.01
N PHE A 211 9.70 23.87 0.63
CA PHE A 211 10.76 22.86 0.68
C PHE A 211 10.73 21.94 -0.54
N GLN A 212 11.87 21.80 -1.23
CA GLN A 212 12.11 20.67 -2.13
C GLN A 212 12.17 19.39 -1.29
N GLY A 213 11.10 18.60 -1.35
CA GLY A 213 11.00 17.34 -0.62
C GLY A 213 12.15 16.39 -0.95
N ASP A 214 12.59 15.63 0.05
CA ASP A 214 13.45 14.49 -0.20
C ASP A 214 12.61 13.37 -0.82
N TYR A 215 13.22 12.43 -1.52
CA TYR A 215 12.52 11.28 -2.11
C TYR A 215 11.87 10.36 -1.07
N ARG A 216 12.02 10.65 0.23
CA ARG A 216 11.50 9.87 1.35
C ARG A 216 10.30 10.51 2.04
N ASP A 217 9.71 11.56 1.46
CA ASP A 217 8.61 12.27 2.08
C ASP A 217 7.27 11.96 1.41
N ILE A 218 6.22 11.83 2.22
CA ILE A 218 4.83 11.82 1.74
C ILE A 218 4.17 13.13 2.18
N VAL A 219 3.65 13.88 1.22
CA VAL A 219 2.96 15.15 1.48
C VAL A 219 1.45 14.91 1.56
N LEU A 220 0.84 15.35 2.65
CA LEU A 220 -0.60 15.30 2.91
C LEU A 220 -1.17 16.72 3.02
N HIS A 221 -2.36 16.89 2.45
CA HIS A 221 -3.11 18.14 2.49
C HIS A 221 -4.48 17.95 3.13
N PHE A 222 -4.97 18.98 3.82
CA PHE A 222 -6.31 18.94 4.37
C PHE A 222 -7.38 18.75 3.29
N ARG A 223 -7.31 19.59 2.26
CA ARG A 223 -8.31 19.75 1.23
C ARG A 223 -7.70 19.50 -0.15
N PRO A 224 -8.53 19.11 -1.14
CA PRO A 224 -8.11 18.99 -2.52
C PRO A 224 -7.43 20.27 -3.00
N GLN A 225 -6.26 20.12 -3.61
CA GLN A 225 -5.60 21.21 -4.31
C GLN A 225 -5.84 21.02 -5.80
N TYR A 226 -6.27 22.06 -6.49
CA TYR A 226 -6.53 21.98 -7.92
C TYR A 226 -5.41 22.63 -8.72
N TYR A 227 -5.16 22.12 -9.92
CA TYR A 227 -4.39 22.80 -10.94
C TYR A 227 -5.19 22.80 -12.24
N HIS A 228 -5.04 23.86 -13.02
CA HIS A 228 -5.68 23.97 -14.32
C HIS A 228 -4.80 23.29 -15.36
N ASP A 229 -5.32 22.27 -16.04
CA ASP A 229 -4.64 21.69 -17.19
C ASP A 229 -5.09 22.42 -18.46
N VAL A 230 -4.11 22.97 -19.16
CA VAL A 230 -4.31 23.79 -20.36
C VAL A 230 -4.68 22.90 -21.55
N GLN A 231 -4.34 21.60 -21.52
CA GLN A 231 -4.56 20.69 -22.66
C GLN A 231 -6.02 20.26 -22.80
N ASP A 232 -6.71 20.05 -21.68
CA ASP A 232 -8.08 19.55 -21.60
C ASP A 232 -9.05 20.54 -20.94
N ASN A 233 -8.58 21.77 -20.62
CA ASN A 233 -9.37 22.91 -20.16
C ASN A 233 -10.28 22.57 -18.96
N CYS A 234 -9.75 21.77 -18.04
CA CYS A 234 -10.40 21.32 -16.83
C CYS A 234 -9.47 21.54 -15.61
N ASP A 235 -10.08 21.80 -14.46
CA ASP A 235 -9.37 21.75 -13.18
C ASP A 235 -9.24 20.29 -12.73
N HIS A 236 -8.01 19.89 -12.39
CA HIS A 236 -7.70 18.55 -11.90
C HIS A 236 -7.25 18.61 -10.45
N VAL A 237 -7.64 17.59 -9.67
CA VAL A 237 -7.11 17.40 -8.33
C VAL A 237 -5.64 17.00 -8.42
N ARG A 238 -4.80 17.73 -7.72
CA ARG A 238 -3.38 17.47 -7.58
C ARG A 238 -3.16 16.28 -6.65
N LEU A 239 -2.56 15.24 -7.20
CA LEU A 239 -2.10 14.07 -6.46
C LEU A 239 -0.57 14.07 -6.36
N PHE A 240 -0.05 13.56 -5.25
CA PHE A 240 1.38 13.54 -4.94
C PHE A 240 1.95 12.14 -5.13
N HIS A 241 3.05 12.05 -5.87
CA HIS A 241 3.75 10.80 -6.11
C HIS A 241 4.55 10.38 -4.88
N ILE A 242 4.30 9.18 -4.38
CA ILE A 242 5.14 8.52 -3.37
C ILE A 242 6.28 7.82 -4.09
N ASN A 243 7.51 8.12 -3.70
CA ASN A 243 8.68 7.50 -4.32
C ASN A 243 8.73 5.99 -4.04
N LYS A 244 9.09 5.20 -5.04
CA LYS A 244 9.30 3.74 -4.93
C LYS A 244 10.37 3.30 -3.93
N GLY A 245 11.28 4.19 -3.56
CA GLY A 245 12.31 3.95 -2.54
C GLY A 245 11.86 4.26 -1.11
N HIS A 246 10.64 4.76 -0.92
CA HIS A 246 10.09 4.99 0.41
C HIS A 246 9.60 3.67 1.01
N SER A 247 9.91 3.42 2.29
CA SER A 247 9.45 2.24 3.05
C SER A 247 7.93 2.04 3.01
N ALA A 248 7.16 3.11 3.11
CA ALA A 248 5.70 3.14 3.02
C ALA A 248 5.13 2.90 1.61
N TYR A 249 5.95 2.87 0.55
CA TYR A 249 5.45 2.75 -0.82
C TYR A 249 4.60 1.49 -1.02
N ALA A 250 5.11 0.31 -0.62
CA ALA A 250 4.37 -0.93 -0.76
C ALA A 250 3.28 -1.10 0.31
N PRO A 251 3.53 -0.85 1.62
CA PRO A 251 2.51 -1.01 2.66
C PRO A 251 1.27 -0.13 2.46
N LEU A 252 1.43 1.11 1.99
CA LEU A 252 0.29 2.01 1.78
C LEU A 252 -0.59 1.62 0.57
N HIS A 253 -0.12 0.74 -0.31
CA HIS A 253 -0.88 0.27 -1.46
C HIS A 253 -1.33 -1.19 -1.33
N TYR A 254 -0.51 -2.04 -0.72
CA TYR A 254 -0.75 -3.47 -0.57
C TYR A 254 -1.06 -3.86 0.88
N VAL A 255 -2.06 -3.20 1.46
CA VAL A 255 -2.41 -3.31 2.89
C VAL A 255 -2.75 -4.74 3.33
N LEU A 256 -3.23 -5.60 2.44
CA LEU A 256 -3.45 -7.01 2.80
C LEU A 256 -2.17 -7.85 2.88
N LEU A 257 -1.08 -7.40 2.25
CA LEU A 257 0.24 -8.05 2.31
C LEU A 257 1.10 -7.48 3.44
N PHE A 258 0.82 -6.24 3.84
CA PHE A 258 1.45 -5.54 4.96
C PHE A 258 0.36 -5.07 5.94
N PRO A 259 -0.33 -6.03 6.58
CA PRO A 259 -1.47 -5.76 7.45
C PRO A 259 -1.08 -4.96 8.68
#